data_AF-A0A8B6F488-F1
#
_entry.id   AF-A0A8B6F488-F1
#
_cell.length_a   1.000
_cell.length_b   1.000
_cell.length_c   1.000
_cell.angle_alpha   90.00
_cell.angle_beta   90.00
_cell.angle_gamma   90.00
#
_symmetry.space_group_name_H-M   'P 1'
#
loop_
_entity.id
_entity.type
_entity.pdbx_description
1 polymer ?
#
loop_
_entity_poly.entity_id
_entity_poly.type
_entity_poly.pdbx_seq_one_letter_code
_entity_poly.pdbx_strand_id
1 'polypeptide(L)'
;CGKICLSCNGVETVKECLDVEICRDDEVCFTQKYQTLRKQELYDFGCSLHQYCLSGSSGSIFGKRRTGRHILCHTCCNSTNVCNIKSACEPDTSSSHEIKDSNLPRECDDLVNSTSGVYTIYPDGLHPVQVYCIMANNEKWTVIQRRFNGYVSFDRTWDQYKRGFGSVSGEYWLGNENIHQISSSTGHKLSIYLEDFTGKFAYANYSVFDLGDEQRKYQLSINEFSGTSGLRDYLNYHNTQMFTTKDQDNDVYGYNCAAYEGGNGGWWYRRCLSSNLNGPYMAGPVHNQTAFVWANWPSSYYSLKKSSMMIKRYFERP
;
A
#
# COMPACT_ATOMS: atom_id res chain seq x y z
N CYS A 1 13.63 0.24 16.24
CA CYS A 1 13.35 0.41 14.81
C CYS A 1 13.45 -0.95 14.15
N GLY A 2 12.33 -1.53 13.68
CA GLY A 2 12.34 -2.84 13.01
C GLY A 2 12.98 -2.79 11.61
N LYS A 3 13.38 -3.94 11.07
CA LYS A 3 13.90 -4.04 9.69
C LYS A 3 12.74 -3.92 8.71
N ILE A 4 12.93 -3.20 7.61
CA ILE A 4 11.89 -2.95 6.62
C ILE A 4 12.19 -3.79 5.38
N CYS A 5 11.21 -4.55 4.89
CA CYS A 5 11.36 -5.52 3.80
C CYS A 5 10.26 -5.37 2.77
N LEU A 6 10.56 -5.61 1.50
CA LEU A 6 9.51 -5.83 0.49
C LEU A 6 8.66 -7.05 0.89
N SER A 7 7.36 -6.98 0.64
CA SER A 7 6.37 -7.98 1.02
C SER A 7 5.49 -8.31 -0.18
N CYS A 8 5.50 -9.57 -0.61
CA CYS A 8 4.59 -10.11 -1.62
C CYS A 8 4.77 -11.64 -1.68
N ASN A 9 3.73 -12.42 -1.95
CA ASN A 9 3.76 -13.91 -2.06
C ASN A 9 3.24 -14.53 -3.39
N GLY A 10 4.07 -14.65 -4.42
CA GLY A 10 3.68 -15.22 -5.71
C GLY A 10 3.66 -14.23 -6.86
N VAL A 11 4.70 -13.38 -6.95
CA VAL A 11 4.93 -12.48 -8.09
C VAL A 11 5.85 -13.12 -9.12
N GLU A 12 5.68 -12.84 -10.41
CA GLU A 12 6.59 -13.36 -11.45
C GLU A 12 7.93 -12.61 -11.44
N THR A 13 7.90 -11.34 -11.05
CA THR A 13 9.08 -10.49 -11.00
C THR A 13 9.10 -9.63 -9.73
N VAL A 14 10.29 -9.25 -9.27
CA VAL A 14 10.47 -8.33 -8.12
C VAL A 14 9.79 -6.97 -8.38
N LYS A 15 9.54 -6.61 -9.65
CA LYS A 15 8.86 -5.38 -10.07
C LYS A 15 7.41 -5.31 -9.64
N GLU A 16 6.79 -6.47 -9.51
CA GLU A 16 5.43 -6.59 -9.01
C GLU A 16 5.37 -6.55 -7.48
N CYS A 17 6.51 -6.57 -6.78
CA CYS A 17 6.55 -6.51 -5.33
C CYS A 17 6.50 -5.07 -4.85
N LEU A 18 5.30 -4.61 -4.53
CA LEU A 18 5.04 -3.21 -4.22
C LEU A 18 4.61 -2.98 -2.77
N ASP A 19 4.42 -4.03 -1.96
CA ASP A 19 4.14 -3.86 -0.54
C ASP A 19 5.41 -3.96 0.30
N VAL A 20 5.34 -3.44 1.53
CA VAL A 20 6.43 -3.44 2.49
C VAL A 20 5.92 -3.94 3.83
N GLU A 21 6.73 -4.71 4.53
CA GLU A 21 6.50 -5.18 5.89
C GLU A 21 7.61 -4.68 6.82
N ILE A 22 7.25 -4.35 8.06
CA ILE A 22 8.23 -4.07 9.12
C ILE A 22 8.40 -5.36 9.91
N CYS A 23 9.55 -5.98 9.76
CA CYS A 23 9.96 -7.15 10.50
C CYS A 23 10.15 -6.82 11.97
N ARG A 24 9.82 -7.80 12.80
CA ARG A 24 10.20 -7.81 14.21
C ARG A 24 11.72 -7.82 14.36
N ASP A 25 12.19 -7.52 15.56
CA ASP A 25 13.62 -7.43 15.85
C ASP A 25 14.36 -8.77 15.60
N ASP A 26 13.67 -9.91 15.76
CA ASP A 26 14.16 -11.27 15.53
C ASP A 26 13.97 -11.80 14.09
N GLU A 27 13.36 -11.00 13.22
CA GLU A 27 13.10 -11.32 11.83
C GLU A 27 14.11 -10.64 10.87
N VAL A 28 14.21 -11.18 9.66
CA VAL A 28 15.02 -10.67 8.54
C VAL A 28 14.19 -10.70 7.27
N CYS A 29 14.55 -9.86 6.29
CA CYS A 29 13.97 -9.95 4.97
C CYS A 29 14.34 -11.29 4.32
N PHE A 30 13.35 -11.95 3.73
CA PHE A 30 13.58 -13.14 2.91
C PHE A 30 13.13 -12.91 1.47
N THR A 31 13.68 -13.72 0.57
CA THR A 31 13.13 -13.95 -0.76
C THR A 31 13.10 -15.46 -1.00
N GLN A 32 12.01 -15.93 -1.60
CA GLN A 32 11.80 -17.34 -1.91
C GLN A 32 11.35 -17.46 -3.36
N LYS A 33 12.09 -18.24 -4.16
CA LYS A 33 11.68 -18.63 -5.51
C LYS A 33 11.04 -20.01 -5.48
N TYR A 34 9.90 -20.19 -6.15
CA TYR A 34 9.24 -21.48 -6.29
C TYR A 34 8.60 -21.62 -7.67
N GLN A 35 8.24 -22.85 -8.04
CA GLN A 35 7.67 -23.16 -9.34
C GLN A 35 6.32 -23.86 -9.16
N THR A 36 5.29 -23.40 -9.88
CA THR A 36 3.95 -23.99 -9.80
C THR A 36 3.85 -25.30 -10.57
N LEU A 37 2.77 -26.06 -10.38
CA LEU A 37 2.47 -27.27 -11.17
C LEU A 37 2.42 -27.00 -12.69
N ARG A 38 2.17 -25.76 -13.10
CA ARG A 38 2.16 -25.33 -14.51
C ARG A 38 3.53 -24.87 -15.01
N LYS A 39 4.60 -25.12 -14.25
CA LYS A 39 5.98 -24.68 -14.52
C LYS A 39 6.20 -23.16 -14.54
N GLN A 40 5.25 -22.37 -14.03
CA GLN A 40 5.41 -20.93 -13.85
C GLN A 40 6.32 -20.67 -12.64
N GLU A 41 7.34 -19.83 -12.81
CA GLU A 41 8.21 -19.40 -11.72
C GLU A 41 7.59 -18.20 -10.99
N LEU A 42 7.60 -18.25 -9.66
CA LEU A 42 7.07 -17.20 -8.80
C LEU A 42 8.03 -16.91 -7.65
N TYR A 43 7.91 -15.72 -7.08
CA TYR A 43 8.73 -15.21 -5.99
C TYR A 43 7.85 -14.74 -4.83
N ASP A 44 8.31 -15.02 -3.61
CA ASP A 44 7.80 -14.46 -2.36
C ASP A 44 8.90 -13.59 -1.71
N PHE A 45 8.49 -12.55 -1.02
CA PHE A 45 9.29 -11.59 -0.26
C PHE A 45 8.53 -11.25 1.03
N GLY A 46 9.25 -11.01 2.12
CA GLY A 46 8.65 -10.57 3.38
C GLY A 46 9.57 -10.72 4.57
N CYS A 47 8.99 -10.89 5.76
CA CYS A 47 9.71 -11.12 7.01
C CYS A 47 9.75 -12.61 7.40
N SER A 48 10.92 -13.11 7.79
CA SER A 48 11.08 -14.46 8.33
C SER A 48 12.07 -14.49 9.49
N LEU A 49 11.86 -15.40 10.44
CA LEU A 49 12.81 -15.57 11.56
C LEU A 49 14.19 -15.94 11.03
N HIS A 50 15.23 -15.31 11.59
CA HIS A 50 16.60 -15.48 11.14
C HIS A 50 17.04 -16.95 11.03
N GLN A 51 16.58 -17.80 11.95
CA GLN A 51 16.87 -19.24 11.97
C GLN A 51 16.37 -20.01 10.73
N TYR A 52 15.32 -19.52 10.05
CA TYR A 52 14.79 -20.17 8.84
C TYR A 52 15.54 -19.78 7.57
N CYS A 53 16.38 -18.74 7.62
CA CYS A 53 17.11 -18.24 6.46
C CYS A 53 18.51 -18.83 6.26
N LEU A 54 19.07 -19.51 7.25
CA LEU A 54 20.48 -19.96 7.24
C LEU A 54 20.69 -21.38 6.66
N SER A 55 19.63 -22.12 6.31
CA SER A 55 19.75 -23.50 5.82
C SER A 55 19.79 -23.56 4.28
N GLY A 56 20.96 -23.35 3.68
CA GLY A 56 21.17 -23.50 2.25
C GLY A 56 21.19 -24.97 1.81
N SER A 57 20.11 -25.47 1.20
CA SER A 57 20.16 -26.61 0.25
C SER A 57 18.95 -26.62 -0.67
N SER A 58 19.20 -26.73 -1.97
CA SER A 58 18.26 -26.77 -3.10
C SER A 58 17.38 -28.03 -3.12
N GLY A 59 16.05 -27.88 -3.16
CA GLY A 59 15.08 -28.95 -3.39
C GLY A 59 13.62 -28.51 -3.31
N SER A 60 12.81 -28.90 -4.31
CA SER A 60 11.36 -28.64 -4.46
C SER A 60 10.52 -29.70 -3.77
N ILE A 61 9.44 -29.35 -3.05
CA ILE A 61 8.32 -30.28 -2.78
C ILE A 61 6.95 -29.57 -2.70
N PHE A 62 6.06 -29.97 -3.61
CA PHE A 62 4.60 -29.89 -3.47
C PHE A 62 4.09 -30.96 -2.49
N GLY A 63 3.24 -30.56 -1.54
CA GLY A 63 2.23 -31.42 -0.90
C GLY A 63 2.69 -32.46 0.14
N LYS A 64 2.67 -32.09 1.43
CA LYS A 64 1.88 -32.72 2.52
C LYS A 64 2.45 -32.36 3.90
N ARG A 65 1.51 -32.01 4.78
CA ARG A 65 1.49 -32.11 6.25
C ARG A 65 2.66 -31.50 7.05
N ARG A 66 2.26 -30.58 7.94
CA ARG A 66 2.92 -30.20 9.20
C ARG A 66 3.88 -31.29 9.70
N THR A 67 5.19 -31.08 9.51
CA THR A 67 6.27 -31.19 10.50
C THR A 67 7.62 -31.00 9.78
N GLY A 68 8.13 -29.78 9.78
CA GLY A 68 9.55 -29.43 9.57
C GLY A 68 10.13 -29.50 8.14
N ARG A 69 10.89 -28.43 7.80
CA ARG A 69 11.98 -28.33 6.79
C ARG A 69 11.60 -27.89 5.37
N HIS A 70 12.23 -26.92 4.69
CA HIS A 70 13.13 -25.78 5.00
C HIS A 70 12.97 -24.76 3.83
N ILE A 71 13.04 -23.46 4.13
CA ILE A 71 12.90 -22.35 3.15
C ILE A 71 14.23 -22.14 2.42
N LEU A 72 14.21 -22.09 1.09
CA LEU A 72 15.35 -21.65 0.28
C LEU A 72 15.41 -20.12 0.28
N CYS A 73 16.09 -19.56 1.27
CA CYS A 73 16.44 -18.15 1.29
C CYS A 73 17.64 -17.95 0.36
N HIS A 74 17.38 -17.63 -0.91
CA HIS A 74 18.44 -17.10 -1.75
C HIS A 74 18.85 -15.75 -1.13
N THR A 75 20.05 -15.72 -0.56
CA THR A 75 20.70 -14.52 0.00
C THR A 75 19.83 -13.73 0.96
N CYS A 76 20.00 -13.93 2.28
CA CYS A 76 19.87 -12.80 3.18
C CYS A 76 20.70 -11.67 2.57
N CYS A 77 20.05 -10.54 2.26
CA CYS A 77 20.61 -9.35 1.64
C CYS A 77 22.09 -9.19 2.03
N ASN A 78 22.99 -9.69 1.17
CA ASN A 78 24.41 -9.45 1.34
C ASN A 78 24.58 -7.93 1.21
N SER A 79 25.54 -7.37 1.95
CA SER A 79 25.76 -5.93 2.21
C SER A 79 25.78 -4.96 1.00
N THR A 80 25.50 -5.44 -0.20
CA THR A 80 25.41 -4.72 -1.46
C THR A 80 24.03 -4.73 -2.12
N ASN A 81 22.99 -5.33 -1.54
CA ASN A 81 21.64 -5.31 -2.14
C ASN A 81 20.49 -5.25 -1.11
N VAL A 82 19.68 -4.19 -1.23
CA VAL A 82 18.27 -3.97 -0.82
C VAL A 82 17.86 -4.11 0.65
N CYS A 83 18.66 -4.65 1.57
CA CYS A 83 18.30 -4.64 2.99
C CYS A 83 19.46 -4.17 3.87
N ASN A 84 19.19 -3.14 4.67
CA ASN A 84 20.04 -2.44 5.63
C ASN A 84 20.61 -1.12 5.11
N ILE A 85 19.98 -0.02 5.50
CA ILE A 85 20.74 1.21 5.72
C ILE A 85 20.81 1.45 7.22
N LYS A 86 22.03 1.51 7.73
CA LYS A 86 22.39 1.88 9.12
C LYS A 86 21.99 3.32 9.50
N SER A 87 21.37 4.09 8.60
CA SER A 87 21.03 5.50 8.82
C SER A 87 19.77 5.71 9.66
N ALA A 88 19.06 4.66 10.08
CA ALA A 88 17.85 4.78 10.89
C ALA A 88 18.11 4.96 12.41
N CYS A 89 19.37 5.11 12.85
CA CYS A 89 19.72 5.10 14.27
C CYS A 89 20.76 6.15 14.73
N GLU A 90 21.14 7.14 13.93
CA GLU A 90 22.00 8.23 14.42
C GLU A 90 21.21 9.53 14.58
N PRO A 91 21.29 10.22 15.74
CA PRO A 91 20.68 11.53 15.90
C PRO A 91 21.46 12.58 15.08
N ASP A 92 20.76 13.26 14.18
CA ASP A 92 21.33 14.35 13.37
C ASP A 92 21.95 15.43 14.27
N THR A 93 23.26 15.64 14.11
CA THR A 93 23.96 16.80 14.68
C THR A 93 24.60 17.61 13.55
N SER A 94 24.22 18.89 13.51
CA SER A 94 24.65 19.97 12.59
C SER A 94 24.03 19.91 11.18
N SER A 95 23.63 21.01 10.53
CA SER A 95 23.64 22.44 10.85
C SER A 95 22.54 23.13 10.04
N SER A 96 22.01 24.23 10.57
CA SER A 96 21.04 25.11 9.92
C SER A 96 21.65 25.79 8.69
N HIS A 97 21.28 25.36 7.49
CA HIS A 97 21.40 26.15 6.28
C HIS A 97 20.01 26.38 5.69
N GLU A 98 19.55 27.63 5.75
CA GLU A 98 18.37 28.10 5.02
C GLU A 98 18.60 27.93 3.52
N ILE A 99 17.87 26.99 2.89
CA ILE A 99 17.85 26.83 1.43
C ILE A 99 16.65 27.62 0.91
N LYS A 100 16.93 28.64 0.07
CA LYS A 100 15.92 29.30 -0.76
C LYS A 100 15.36 28.30 -1.78
N ASP A 101 14.04 28.23 -1.78
CA ASP A 101 13.19 27.16 -2.28
C ASP A 101 12.95 27.22 -3.79
N SER A 102 13.41 26.22 -4.53
CA SER A 102 12.97 25.93 -5.91
C SER A 102 13.12 24.46 -6.33
N ASN A 103 13.45 23.54 -5.41
CA ASN A 103 13.79 22.14 -5.71
C ASN A 103 13.32 21.15 -4.62
N LEU A 104 12.28 21.50 -3.85
CA LEU A 104 11.73 20.56 -2.87
C LEU A 104 11.00 19.41 -3.57
N PRO A 105 11.22 18.15 -3.14
CA PRO A 105 10.58 16.98 -3.76
C PRO A 105 9.07 17.04 -3.49
N ARG A 106 8.24 17.04 -4.53
CA ARG A 106 6.78 17.09 -4.39
C ARG A 106 6.18 15.71 -4.16
N GLU A 107 6.90 14.67 -4.57
CA GLU A 107 6.54 13.27 -4.41
C GLU A 107 7.78 12.37 -4.34
N CYS A 108 7.60 11.07 -4.11
CA CYS A 108 8.70 10.12 -4.05
C CYS A 108 9.47 9.99 -5.38
N ASP A 109 8.85 10.30 -6.51
CA ASP A 109 9.49 10.24 -7.83
C ASP A 109 10.63 11.27 -7.99
N ASP A 110 10.52 12.41 -7.32
CA ASP A 110 11.52 13.49 -7.36
C ASP A 110 12.78 13.18 -6.54
N LEU A 111 12.75 12.14 -5.70
CA LEU A 111 13.87 11.77 -4.84
C LEU A 111 15.01 11.10 -5.63
N VAL A 112 16.25 11.58 -5.47
CA VAL A 112 17.43 11.06 -6.19
C VAL A 112 18.23 10.11 -5.30
N ASN A 113 18.74 9.01 -5.86
CA ASN A 113 19.61 8.01 -5.18
C ASN A 113 19.10 7.56 -3.80
N SER A 114 17.78 7.40 -3.69
CA SER A 114 17.08 7.12 -2.43
C SER A 114 16.67 5.64 -2.34
N THR A 115 16.42 5.16 -1.13
CA THR A 115 15.93 3.79 -0.86
C THR A 115 14.55 3.82 -0.21
N SER A 116 13.87 2.69 -0.10
CA SER A 116 12.55 2.65 0.54
C SER A 116 12.61 3.13 1.99
N GLY A 117 11.69 3.99 2.39
CA GLY A 117 11.70 4.59 3.72
C GLY A 117 10.77 5.78 3.86
N VAL A 118 10.85 6.45 5.02
CA VAL A 118 10.08 7.67 5.29
C VAL A 118 10.85 8.88 4.77
N TYR A 119 10.19 9.73 4.00
CA TYR A 119 10.74 10.97 3.46
C TYR A 119 9.79 12.14 3.72
N THR A 120 10.34 13.34 3.71
CA THR A 120 9.56 14.58 3.71
C THR A 120 9.44 15.07 2.26
N ILE A 121 8.21 15.29 1.81
CA ILE A 121 7.87 15.85 0.50
C ILE A 121 7.02 17.11 0.69
N TYR A 122 6.84 17.88 -0.38
CA TYR A 122 6.10 19.13 -0.39
C TYR A 122 5.08 19.11 -1.53
N PRO A 123 3.93 18.42 -1.36
CA PRO A 123 2.94 18.23 -2.42
C PRO A 123 2.47 19.54 -3.09
N ASP A 124 2.25 20.58 -2.28
CA ASP A 124 1.87 21.92 -2.75
C ASP A 124 3.08 22.82 -3.02
N GLY A 125 4.30 22.33 -2.80
CA GLY A 125 5.56 23.06 -2.93
C GLY A 125 5.87 24.00 -1.76
N LEU A 126 5.09 23.99 -0.68
CA LEU A 126 5.27 24.90 0.45
C LEU A 126 5.24 24.18 1.81
N HIS A 127 4.28 23.28 2.01
CA HIS A 127 4.05 22.64 3.30
C HIS A 127 4.61 21.20 3.32
N PRO A 128 5.47 20.86 4.30
CA PRO A 128 6.07 19.53 4.38
C PRO A 128 5.07 18.47 4.84
N VAL A 129 5.13 17.30 4.22
CA VAL A 129 4.37 16.11 4.57
C VAL A 129 5.30 14.91 4.59
N GLN A 130 5.19 14.08 5.63
CA GLN A 130 5.90 12.81 5.66
C GLN A 130 5.14 11.76 4.83
N VAL A 131 5.88 11.00 4.03
CA VAL A 131 5.36 9.88 3.25
C VAL A 131 6.27 8.67 3.37
N TYR A 132 5.69 7.49 3.16
CA TYR A 132 6.47 6.30 2.92
C TYR A 132 6.70 6.11 1.41
N CYS A 133 7.97 6.11 1.00
CA CYS A 133 8.37 5.88 -0.38
C CYS A 133 8.83 4.43 -0.58
N ILE A 134 8.36 3.78 -1.64
CA ILE A 134 8.81 2.45 -2.06
C ILE A 134 9.66 2.61 -3.32
N MET A 135 10.96 2.33 -3.17
CA MET A 135 11.92 2.35 -4.26
C MET A 135 12.15 0.91 -4.72
N ALA A 136 11.55 0.52 -5.84
CA ALA A 136 11.62 -0.84 -6.36
C ALA A 136 11.84 -0.82 -7.87
N ASN A 137 12.95 -1.42 -8.32
CA ASN A 137 13.24 -1.65 -9.74
C ASN A 137 13.15 -0.40 -10.63
N ASN A 138 13.77 0.69 -10.17
CA ASN A 138 13.74 2.03 -10.79
C ASN A 138 12.36 2.70 -10.78
N GLU A 139 11.37 2.13 -10.09
CA GLU A 139 10.11 2.78 -9.81
C GLU A 139 10.12 3.35 -8.40
N LYS A 140 9.48 4.51 -8.23
CA LYS A 140 9.36 5.20 -6.95
C LYS A 140 7.88 5.46 -6.69
N TRP A 141 7.35 4.81 -5.67
CA TRP A 141 5.94 4.89 -5.33
C TRP A 141 5.75 5.67 -4.04
N THR A 142 4.79 6.59 -4.05
CA THR A 142 4.32 7.29 -2.87
C THR A 142 3.15 6.52 -2.27
N VAL A 143 3.31 5.97 -1.07
CA VAL A 143 2.21 5.28 -0.37
C VAL A 143 1.23 6.31 0.18
N ILE A 144 -0.05 6.16 -0.17
CA ILE A 144 -1.14 7.07 0.22
C ILE A 144 -2.07 6.47 1.27
N GLN A 145 -2.08 5.14 1.39
CA GLN A 145 -2.83 4.41 2.40
C GLN A 145 -2.10 3.12 2.75
N ARG A 146 -2.10 2.74 4.04
CA ARG A 146 -1.57 1.45 4.49
C ARG A 146 -2.37 0.90 5.66
N ARG A 147 -2.76 -0.37 5.60
CA ARG A 147 -3.50 -1.14 6.62
C ARG A 147 -2.86 -2.50 6.80
N PHE A 148 -2.68 -2.97 8.04
CA PHE A 148 -2.17 -4.31 8.33
C PHE A 148 -2.44 -4.85 9.74
N ASN A 149 -2.85 -4.02 10.70
CA ASN A 149 -3.01 -4.45 12.11
C ASN A 149 -4.19 -3.82 12.87
N GLY A 150 -4.84 -2.80 12.32
CA GLY A 150 -6.01 -2.17 12.92
C GLY A 150 -5.74 -1.25 14.11
N TYR A 151 -4.48 -0.89 14.41
CA TYR A 151 -4.16 0.04 15.50
C TYR A 151 -4.61 1.47 15.22
N VAL A 152 -4.69 1.85 13.94
CA VAL A 152 -5.23 3.16 13.57
C VAL A 152 -6.69 2.98 13.20
N SER A 153 -7.55 3.71 13.93
CA SER A 153 -8.97 3.80 13.58
C SER A 153 -9.14 4.65 12.30
N PHE A 154 -9.90 4.12 11.35
CA PHE A 154 -10.30 4.83 10.12
C PHE A 154 -11.73 5.38 10.23
N ASP A 155 -12.37 5.23 11.40
CA ASP A 155 -13.56 6.00 11.74
C ASP A 155 -13.14 7.45 12.03
N ARG A 156 -13.21 8.28 10.99
CA ARG A 156 -12.63 9.63 10.94
C ARG A 156 -13.59 10.59 10.24
N THR A 157 -13.50 11.86 10.64
CA THR A 157 -14.31 12.94 10.06
C THR A 157 -13.77 13.41 8.71
N TRP A 158 -14.57 14.19 7.98
CA TRP A 158 -14.12 14.86 6.74
C TRP A 158 -12.78 15.58 6.92
N ASP A 159 -12.68 16.44 7.94
CA ASP A 159 -11.47 17.25 8.20
C ASP A 159 -10.24 16.41 8.53
N GLN A 160 -10.43 15.22 9.10
CA GLN A 160 -9.34 14.28 9.37
C GLN A 160 -8.93 13.55 8.10
N TYR A 161 -9.87 13.11 7.27
CA TYR A 161 -9.58 12.52 5.97
C TYR A 161 -8.94 13.52 5.00
N LYS A 162 -9.31 14.79 5.07
CA LYS A 162 -8.68 15.89 4.32
C LYS A 162 -7.20 16.05 4.66
N ARG A 163 -6.88 16.17 5.95
CA ARG A 163 -5.51 16.44 6.44
C ARG A 163 -4.61 15.20 6.51
N GLY A 164 -5.20 14.02 6.61
CA GLY A 164 -4.48 12.77 6.86
C GLY A 164 -4.39 12.44 8.34
N PHE A 165 -4.11 11.17 8.63
CA PHE A 165 -4.02 10.63 9.99
C PHE A 165 -3.23 9.33 10.02
N GLY A 166 -2.82 8.91 11.23
CA GLY A 166 -2.03 7.71 11.44
C GLY A 166 -0.54 8.02 11.47
N SER A 167 0.28 7.01 11.18
CA SER A 167 1.74 7.13 11.16
C SER A 167 2.30 6.50 9.89
N VAL A 168 3.18 7.21 9.19
CA VAL A 168 3.86 6.72 7.97
C VAL A 168 4.70 5.46 8.20
N SER A 169 5.17 5.23 9.44
CA SER A 169 5.82 3.99 9.84
C SER A 169 4.85 2.87 10.25
N GLY A 170 3.54 3.12 10.20
CA GLY A 170 2.48 2.20 10.58
C GLY A 170 1.32 2.24 9.58
N GLU A 171 0.10 2.21 10.11
CA GLU A 171 -1.11 2.43 9.31
C GLU A 171 -1.39 3.93 9.19
N TYR A 172 -1.77 4.39 8.00
CA TYR A 172 -2.11 5.78 7.78
C TYR A 172 -2.96 6.01 6.54
N TRP A 173 -3.54 7.20 6.49
CA TRP A 173 -4.11 7.84 5.30
C TRP A 173 -3.37 9.15 5.09
N LEU A 174 -2.82 9.37 3.90
CA LEU A 174 -1.99 10.54 3.62
C LEU A 174 -2.74 11.87 3.71
N GLY A 175 -4.06 11.84 3.49
CA GLY A 175 -4.91 13.03 3.45
C GLY A 175 -5.37 13.33 2.03
N ASN A 176 -6.66 13.56 1.85
CA ASN A 176 -7.24 13.80 0.53
C ASN A 176 -6.62 15.02 -0.16
N GLU A 177 -6.31 16.07 0.60
CA GLU A 177 -5.67 17.27 0.06
C GLU A 177 -4.27 16.95 -0.46
N ASN A 178 -3.46 16.25 0.34
CA ASN A 178 -2.11 15.86 -0.07
C ASN A 178 -2.13 14.93 -1.29
N ILE A 179 -3.07 13.98 -1.33
CA ILE A 179 -3.21 13.06 -2.46
C ILE A 179 -3.63 13.82 -3.72
N HIS A 180 -4.57 14.77 -3.61
CA HIS A 180 -4.97 15.64 -4.71
C HIS A 180 -3.77 16.45 -5.25
N GLN A 181 -3.03 17.14 -4.38
CA GLN A 181 -1.89 17.96 -4.79
C GLN A 181 -0.81 17.15 -5.53
N ILE A 182 -0.61 15.89 -5.15
CA ILE A 182 0.29 14.97 -5.87
C ILE A 182 -0.33 14.54 -7.20
N SER A 183 -1.56 14.01 -7.19
CA SER A 183 -2.14 13.35 -8.35
C SER A 183 -2.56 14.31 -9.47
N SER A 184 -2.91 15.56 -9.14
CA SER A 184 -3.44 16.53 -10.11
C SER A 184 -2.39 17.25 -10.94
N SER A 185 -1.11 17.26 -10.52
CA SER A 185 -0.07 18.05 -11.19
C SER A 185 0.42 17.44 -12.51
N THR A 186 0.39 16.11 -12.60
CA THR A 186 0.90 15.30 -13.71
C THR A 186 0.12 13.99 -13.72
N GLY A 187 -0.05 13.31 -14.86
CA GLY A 187 -0.77 12.02 -14.86
C GLY A 187 -0.17 11.03 -13.86
N HIS A 188 -0.99 10.37 -13.05
CA HIS A 188 -0.56 9.39 -12.04
C HIS A 188 -1.18 8.02 -12.27
N LYS A 189 -0.48 6.99 -11.80
CA LYS A 189 -0.96 5.61 -11.70
C LYS A 189 -1.27 5.28 -10.26
N LEU A 190 -2.22 4.38 -10.06
CA LEU A 190 -2.54 3.79 -8.76
C LEU A 190 -2.21 2.30 -8.79
N SER A 191 -1.55 1.81 -7.74
CA SER A 191 -1.43 0.39 -7.44
C SER A 191 -2.00 0.11 -6.05
N ILE A 192 -2.77 -0.97 -5.94
CA ILE A 192 -3.39 -1.44 -4.71
C ILE A 192 -2.93 -2.86 -4.46
N TYR A 193 -2.23 -3.06 -3.35
CA TYR A 193 -1.93 -4.37 -2.79
C TYR A 193 -3.05 -4.81 -1.83
N LEU A 194 -3.41 -6.09 -1.86
CA LEU A 194 -4.39 -6.72 -0.99
C LEU A 194 -3.81 -8.04 -0.44
N GLU A 195 -3.93 -8.33 0.86
CA GLU A 195 -3.52 -9.60 1.49
C GLU A 195 -4.66 -10.16 2.37
N ASP A 196 -4.93 -11.46 2.29
CA ASP A 196 -5.86 -12.16 3.19
C ASP A 196 -5.16 -12.76 4.42
N PHE A 197 -5.92 -13.33 5.37
CA PHE A 197 -5.31 -13.92 6.57
C PHE A 197 -4.57 -15.24 6.32
N THR A 198 -4.67 -15.82 5.13
CA THR A 198 -3.93 -17.01 4.70
C THR A 198 -2.61 -16.67 4.02
N GLY A 199 -2.34 -15.39 3.75
CA GLY A 199 -1.16 -14.90 3.05
C GLY A 199 -1.31 -14.85 1.52
N LYS A 200 -2.51 -15.16 1.01
CA LYS A 200 -2.81 -14.97 -0.43
C LYS A 200 -2.91 -13.47 -0.69
N PHE A 201 -2.33 -13.01 -1.79
CA PHE A 201 -2.38 -11.60 -2.17
C PHE A 201 -2.98 -11.39 -3.57
N ALA A 202 -3.37 -10.15 -3.86
CA ALA A 202 -3.63 -9.67 -5.21
C ALA A 202 -3.22 -8.20 -5.41
N TYR A 203 -3.01 -7.81 -6.66
CA TYR A 203 -2.81 -6.42 -7.09
C TYR A 203 -3.96 -5.93 -7.97
N ALA A 204 -4.42 -4.71 -7.73
CA ALA A 204 -5.30 -3.94 -8.61
C ALA A 204 -4.57 -2.65 -9.02
N ASN A 205 -4.35 -2.46 -10.31
CA ASN A 205 -3.58 -1.36 -10.87
C ASN A 205 -4.44 -0.56 -11.85
N TYR A 206 -4.25 0.75 -11.86
CA TYR A 206 -4.93 1.71 -12.74
C TYR A 206 -3.87 2.61 -13.37
N SER A 207 -3.82 2.70 -14.69
CA SER A 207 -2.85 3.59 -15.38
C SER A 207 -3.20 5.07 -15.24
N VAL A 208 -4.44 5.37 -14.85
CA VAL A 208 -4.91 6.73 -14.59
C VAL A 208 -5.49 6.77 -13.19
N PHE A 209 -5.03 7.72 -12.40
CA PHE A 209 -5.52 8.05 -11.07
C PHE A 209 -5.41 9.55 -10.86
N ASP A 210 -6.53 10.19 -10.50
CA ASP A 210 -6.60 11.59 -10.12
C ASP A 210 -7.68 11.77 -9.04
N LEU A 211 -7.47 12.73 -8.14
CA LEU A 211 -8.50 13.19 -7.21
C LEU A 211 -8.88 14.62 -7.54
N GLY A 212 -10.17 14.91 -7.48
CA GLY A 212 -10.65 16.29 -7.47
C GLY A 212 -10.10 17.10 -6.30
N ASP A 213 -10.22 18.41 -6.39
CA ASP A 213 -9.98 19.31 -5.27
C ASP A 213 -11.14 19.23 -4.25
N GLU A 214 -11.04 19.97 -3.15
CA GLU A 214 -12.10 20.00 -2.12
C GLU A 214 -13.44 20.52 -2.67
N GLN A 215 -13.44 21.45 -3.64
CA GLN A 215 -14.66 21.95 -4.27
C GLN A 215 -15.39 20.83 -5.02
N ARG A 216 -14.64 19.97 -5.70
CA ARG A 216 -15.14 18.72 -6.32
C ARG A 216 -15.19 17.54 -5.37
N LYS A 217 -15.09 17.78 -4.05
CA LYS A 217 -15.24 16.77 -2.99
C LYS A 217 -14.30 15.58 -3.16
N TYR A 218 -13.07 15.84 -3.61
CA TYR A 218 -12.05 14.82 -3.84
C TYR A 218 -12.54 13.66 -4.73
N GLN A 219 -13.35 13.98 -5.76
CA GLN A 219 -13.92 13.01 -6.69
C GLN A 219 -12.84 12.08 -7.28
N LEU A 220 -13.08 10.77 -7.25
CA LEU A 220 -12.16 9.77 -7.80
C LEU A 220 -12.24 9.72 -9.33
N SER A 221 -11.09 9.77 -9.99
CA SER A 221 -10.96 9.46 -11.42
C SER A 221 -9.96 8.32 -11.59
N ILE A 222 -10.42 7.17 -12.11
CA ILE A 222 -9.58 6.02 -12.43
C ILE A 222 -9.89 5.46 -13.81
N ASN A 223 -8.88 4.89 -14.47
CA ASN A 223 -9.04 4.20 -15.74
C ASN A 223 -7.97 3.12 -15.97
N GLU A 224 -8.17 2.31 -17.01
CA GLU A 224 -7.22 1.28 -17.47
C GLU A 224 -6.83 0.26 -16.39
N PHE A 225 -7.83 -0.44 -15.87
CA PHE A 225 -7.62 -1.49 -14.89
C PHE A 225 -6.77 -2.64 -15.43
N SER A 226 -5.79 -3.06 -14.65
CA SER A 226 -5.09 -4.34 -14.78
C SER A 226 -4.86 -4.92 -13.38
N GLY A 227 -4.81 -6.23 -13.24
CA GLY A 227 -4.64 -6.82 -11.91
C GLY A 227 -4.28 -8.29 -11.95
N THR A 228 -4.10 -8.88 -10.78
CA THR A 228 -3.87 -10.32 -10.64
C THR A 228 -4.95 -11.12 -11.37
N SER A 229 -4.55 -12.19 -12.06
CA SER A 229 -5.47 -13.01 -12.86
C SER A 229 -6.69 -13.47 -12.04
N GLY A 230 -7.89 -13.19 -12.56
CA GLY A 230 -9.16 -13.50 -11.90
C GLY A 230 -9.64 -12.46 -10.88
N LEU A 231 -8.85 -11.42 -10.56
CA LEU A 231 -9.32 -10.31 -9.74
C LEU A 231 -10.29 -9.43 -10.55
N ARG A 232 -11.47 -9.18 -9.98
CA ARG A 232 -12.45 -8.24 -10.55
C ARG A 232 -12.15 -6.82 -10.06
N ASP A 233 -12.36 -5.86 -10.95
CA ASP A 233 -12.25 -4.44 -10.65
C ASP A 233 -13.45 -3.97 -9.82
N TYR A 234 -13.28 -3.94 -8.50
CA TYR A 234 -14.30 -3.42 -7.59
C TYR A 234 -14.10 -1.96 -7.21
N LEU A 235 -13.01 -1.30 -7.63
CA LEU A 235 -12.87 0.15 -7.44
C LEU A 235 -13.61 0.91 -8.53
N ASN A 236 -13.75 0.37 -9.74
CA ASN A 236 -14.47 1.06 -10.83
C ASN A 236 -15.95 1.37 -10.51
N TYR A 237 -16.58 0.60 -9.60
CA TYR A 237 -17.91 0.95 -9.09
C TYR A 237 -17.95 2.31 -8.38
N HIS A 238 -16.81 2.72 -7.82
CA HIS A 238 -16.59 3.98 -7.10
C HIS A 238 -16.00 5.08 -8.01
N ASN A 239 -15.70 4.78 -9.27
CA ASN A 239 -15.18 5.77 -10.21
C ASN A 239 -16.18 6.92 -10.38
N THR A 240 -15.67 8.14 -10.52
CA THR A 240 -16.42 9.41 -10.60
C THR A 240 -17.28 9.76 -9.39
N GLN A 241 -17.21 9.00 -8.29
CA GLN A 241 -17.93 9.33 -7.08
C GLN A 241 -17.15 10.33 -6.22
N MET A 242 -17.89 11.17 -5.49
CA MET A 242 -17.34 12.08 -4.50
C MET A 242 -16.94 11.32 -3.24
N PHE A 243 -15.96 11.81 -2.50
CA PHE A 243 -15.57 11.22 -1.23
C PHE A 243 -16.67 11.45 -0.19
N THR A 244 -16.99 10.47 0.63
CA THR A 244 -18.04 10.54 1.66
C THR A 244 -17.49 10.06 2.99
N THR A 245 -17.90 10.72 4.07
CA THR A 245 -17.54 10.41 5.47
C THR A 245 -18.80 10.45 6.34
N LYS A 246 -18.70 9.96 7.58
CA LYS A 246 -19.86 9.90 8.50
C LYS A 246 -20.51 11.26 8.77
N ASP A 247 -19.76 12.36 8.67
CA ASP A 247 -20.18 13.72 8.92
C ASP A 247 -20.37 14.56 7.66
N GLN A 248 -20.04 14.02 6.48
CA GLN A 248 -20.30 14.67 5.19
C GLN A 248 -20.71 13.66 4.12
N ASP A 249 -22.00 13.64 3.84
CA ASP A 249 -22.64 12.78 2.83
C ASP A 249 -22.56 13.41 1.44
N ASN A 250 -21.75 12.82 0.56
CA ASN A 250 -21.65 13.21 -0.85
C ASN A 250 -21.90 12.01 -1.79
N ASP A 251 -22.48 10.92 -1.27
CA ASP A 251 -22.79 9.75 -2.11
C ASP A 251 -24.15 9.92 -2.82
N VAL A 252 -24.50 8.98 -3.69
CA VAL A 252 -25.70 9.06 -4.54
C VAL A 252 -26.84 8.16 -4.04
N TYR A 253 -26.79 7.75 -2.78
CA TYR A 253 -27.80 6.92 -2.15
C TYR A 253 -28.77 7.72 -1.27
N GLY A 254 -29.81 7.06 -0.76
CA GLY A 254 -30.88 7.71 0.02
C GLY A 254 -30.51 7.98 1.49
N TYR A 255 -29.35 7.48 1.94
CA TYR A 255 -28.78 7.70 3.26
C TYR A 255 -27.25 7.67 3.15
N ASN A 256 -26.58 8.24 4.16
CA ASN A 256 -25.12 8.31 4.20
C ASN A 256 -24.48 6.90 4.26
N CYS A 257 -23.91 6.46 3.13
CA CYS A 257 -23.28 5.16 3.03
C CYS A 257 -22.14 4.98 4.03
N ALA A 258 -21.33 6.00 4.32
CA ALA A 258 -20.25 5.89 5.29
C ALA A 258 -20.78 5.53 6.68
N ALA A 259 -21.85 6.19 7.12
CA ALA A 259 -22.41 6.00 8.45
C ALA A 259 -23.12 4.64 8.64
N TYR A 260 -23.77 4.11 7.60
CA TYR A 260 -24.61 2.91 7.71
C TYR A 260 -23.97 1.64 7.15
N GLU A 261 -23.33 1.70 5.98
CA GLU A 261 -22.82 0.52 5.27
C GLU A 261 -21.28 0.51 5.15
N GLY A 262 -20.63 1.67 5.31
CA GLY A 262 -19.18 1.84 5.24
C GLY A 262 -18.45 1.57 6.55
N GLY A 263 -19.18 1.31 7.63
CA GLY A 263 -18.60 1.12 8.96
C GLY A 263 -17.84 2.36 9.46
N ASN A 264 -18.35 3.56 9.13
CA ASN A 264 -17.75 4.88 9.38
C ASN A 264 -16.40 5.15 8.67
N GLY A 265 -15.97 4.28 7.76
CA GLY A 265 -14.83 4.58 6.89
C GLY A 265 -15.14 5.74 5.94
N GLY A 266 -14.12 6.51 5.57
CA GLY A 266 -14.21 7.48 4.48
C GLY A 266 -13.86 6.83 3.15
N TRP A 267 -14.72 6.96 2.15
CA TRP A 267 -14.52 6.35 0.83
C TRP A 267 -15.34 7.04 -0.26
N TRP A 268 -15.05 6.73 -1.52
CA TRP A 268 -15.84 7.18 -2.68
C TRP A 268 -17.11 6.33 -2.83
N TYR A 269 -17.99 6.34 -1.83
CA TYR A 269 -19.20 5.51 -1.83
C TYR A 269 -20.16 5.87 -2.98
N ARG A 270 -20.91 4.86 -3.44
CA ARG A 270 -21.95 5.01 -4.48
C ARG A 270 -23.33 4.60 -3.96
N ARG A 271 -23.65 3.29 -3.97
CA ARG A 271 -24.92 2.70 -3.46
C ARG A 271 -24.76 1.26 -2.91
N CYS A 272 -23.96 0.97 -1.90
CA CYS A 272 -23.01 1.86 -1.23
C CYS A 272 -21.56 1.52 -1.64
N LEU A 273 -21.20 0.25 -1.67
CA LEU A 273 -19.81 -0.15 -1.88
C LEU A 273 -19.67 -1.48 -2.62
N SER A 274 -18.55 -1.63 -3.33
CA SER A 274 -17.98 -2.93 -3.72
C SER A 274 -16.52 -3.08 -3.27
N SER A 275 -15.94 -2.05 -2.68
CA SER A 275 -14.68 -2.07 -1.97
C SER A 275 -14.78 -1.11 -0.79
N ASN A 276 -14.09 -1.42 0.31
CA ASN A 276 -14.06 -0.57 1.48
C ASN A 276 -12.70 -0.68 2.19
N LEU A 277 -11.64 -0.20 1.54
CA LEU A 277 -10.27 -0.34 2.07
C LEU A 277 -10.03 0.48 3.36
N ASN A 278 -10.92 1.43 3.63
CA ASN A 278 -10.93 2.26 4.82
C ASN A 278 -11.94 1.80 5.87
N GLY A 279 -12.60 0.65 5.66
CA GLY A 279 -13.53 0.09 6.63
C GLY A 279 -12.86 -0.36 7.94
N PRO A 280 -13.67 -0.77 8.93
CA PRO A 280 -13.20 -1.35 10.18
C PRO A 280 -12.30 -2.57 9.94
N TYR A 281 -11.17 -2.58 10.63
CA TYR A 281 -10.27 -3.73 10.64
C TYR A 281 -10.86 -4.84 11.52
N MET A 282 -10.94 -6.05 10.99
CA MET A 282 -11.40 -7.21 11.73
C MET A 282 -10.18 -8.07 12.08
N ALA A 283 -10.00 -8.41 13.36
CA ALA A 283 -8.86 -9.21 13.82
C ALA A 283 -9.01 -10.71 13.49
N GLY A 284 -9.32 -11.03 12.23
CA GLY A 284 -9.49 -12.40 11.75
C GLY A 284 -10.32 -12.49 10.46
N PRO A 285 -10.41 -13.69 9.87
CA PRO A 285 -11.06 -13.95 8.59
C PRO A 285 -12.59 -13.99 8.72
N VAL A 286 -13.23 -12.83 8.88
CA VAL A 286 -14.70 -12.72 8.95
C VAL A 286 -15.28 -12.24 7.63
N HIS A 287 -16.57 -12.51 7.42
CA HIS A 287 -17.31 -12.03 6.26
C HIS A 287 -18.25 -10.92 6.70
N ASN A 288 -17.94 -9.69 6.33
CA ASN A 288 -18.74 -8.52 6.68
C ASN A 288 -18.55 -7.43 5.62
N GLN A 289 -19.64 -7.03 4.96
CA GLN A 289 -19.61 -6.04 3.89
C GLN A 289 -19.12 -4.67 4.34
N THR A 290 -19.34 -4.31 5.61
CA THR A 290 -18.95 -3.01 6.14
C THR A 290 -17.48 -2.96 6.53
N ALA A 291 -16.81 -4.12 6.63
CA ALA A 291 -15.43 -4.23 7.05
C ALA A 291 -14.44 -3.73 5.98
N PHE A 292 -13.16 -3.85 6.31
CA PHE A 292 -12.04 -3.70 5.39
C PHE A 292 -12.08 -4.78 4.27
N VAL A 293 -12.67 -4.49 3.10
CA VAL A 293 -12.98 -5.53 2.07
C VAL A 293 -12.69 -5.13 0.61
N TRP A 294 -12.50 -6.15 -0.22
CA TRP A 294 -12.62 -6.11 -1.70
C TRP A 294 -13.70 -7.14 -2.08
N ALA A 295 -14.87 -6.72 -2.59
CA ALA A 295 -16.15 -7.44 -2.41
C ALA A 295 -16.17 -8.94 -2.73
N ASN A 296 -15.37 -9.46 -3.67
CA ASN A 296 -15.26 -10.90 -3.88
C ASN A 296 -13.81 -11.37 -3.99
N TRP A 297 -12.94 -10.86 -3.11
CA TRP A 297 -11.58 -11.36 -2.96
C TRP A 297 -11.13 -11.35 -1.49
N PRO A 298 -10.53 -12.46 -0.98
CA PRO A 298 -10.37 -13.77 -1.64
C PRO A 298 -11.71 -14.50 -1.85
N SER A 299 -12.77 -14.06 -1.16
CA SER A 299 -14.14 -14.55 -1.24
C SER A 299 -15.11 -13.41 -0.88
N SER A 300 -16.42 -13.67 -0.92
CA SER A 300 -17.43 -12.60 -0.79
C SER A 300 -17.34 -11.87 0.55
N TYR A 301 -17.08 -10.56 0.51
CA TYR A 301 -16.98 -9.64 1.65
C TYR A 301 -16.06 -10.14 2.78
N TYR A 302 -14.99 -10.83 2.40
CA TYR A 302 -13.96 -11.28 3.33
C TYR A 302 -13.15 -10.08 3.85
N SER A 303 -12.99 -9.97 5.17
CA SER A 303 -12.17 -8.94 5.79
C SER A 303 -10.69 -9.17 5.54
N LEU A 304 -10.04 -8.19 4.90
CA LEU A 304 -8.64 -8.27 4.51
C LEU A 304 -7.70 -8.17 5.72
N LYS A 305 -6.52 -8.76 5.59
CA LYS A 305 -5.44 -8.65 6.57
C LYS A 305 -4.56 -7.44 6.32
N LYS A 306 -4.21 -7.16 5.05
CA LYS A 306 -3.40 -5.99 4.67
C LYS A 306 -3.90 -5.32 3.39
N SER A 307 -3.66 -4.01 3.27
CA SER A 307 -3.69 -3.29 2.00
C SER A 307 -2.68 -2.16 2.00
N SER A 308 -2.18 -1.84 0.82
CA SER A 308 -1.40 -0.63 0.57
C SER A 308 -1.90 0.00 -0.73
N MET A 309 -2.29 1.27 -0.69
CA MET A 309 -2.56 2.06 -1.90
C MET A 309 -1.37 2.99 -2.14
N MET A 310 -0.89 3.04 -3.38
CA MET A 310 0.29 3.82 -3.72
C MET A 310 0.16 4.42 -5.11
N ILE A 311 0.75 5.60 -5.28
CA ILE A 311 0.70 6.33 -6.54
C ILE A 311 2.10 6.65 -7.04
N LYS A 312 2.23 6.77 -8.36
CA LYS A 312 3.45 7.24 -9.00
C LYS A 312 3.11 8.04 -10.24
N ARG A 313 3.95 9.01 -10.57
CA ARG A 313 3.89 9.73 -11.84
C ARG A 313 3.94 8.79 -13.03
N TYR A 314 3.11 9.05 -14.03
CA TYR A 314 3.17 8.42 -15.34
C TYR A 314 3.92 9.35 -16.30
N PHE A 315 4.99 8.83 -16.90
CA PHE A 315 5.57 9.40 -18.11
C PHE A 315 5.01 8.62 -19.30
N GLU A 316 4.26 9.27 -20.19
CA GLU A 316 4.11 8.75 -21.55
C GLU A 316 5.52 8.63 -22.12
N ARG A 317 5.90 7.43 -22.57
CA ARG A 317 7.09 7.34 -23.42
C ARG A 317 6.71 7.99 -24.75
N PRO A 318 7.48 8.99 -25.22
CA PRO A 318 7.22 9.63 -26.50
C PRO A 318 7.30 8.66 -27.67
#